data_AF-A0AA43LTT6-F1
#
_entry.id   AF-A0AA43LTT6-F1
#
_cell.length_a   1.000
_cell.length_b   1.000
_cell.length_c   1.000
_cell.angle_alpha   90.00
_cell.angle_beta   90.00
_cell.angle_gamma   90.00
#
_symmetry.space_group_name_H-M   'P 1'
#
loop_
_entity.id
_entity.type
_entity.pdbx_description
1 polymer ?
#
loop_
_entity_poly.entity_id
_entity_poly.type
_entity_poly.pdbx_seq_one_letter_code
_entity_poly.pdbx_strand_id
1 'polypeptide(L)'
;MNKCCYESSSKSSCELENKLCPVCGIKGTYVKNITVKHIVSDELIEQIGDYDYYLCMNEECDITYYNTKANLKFNKRQVKFPIWFKKDANPKYACYCSRVTEEQVIEAVIKHGAKTVKEVNAITGAMKDSNCKENNPLGLCCHKVIQEAIDKALKMK
;
A
#
# COMPACT_ATOMS: atom_id res chain seq x y z
N MET A 1 -53.76 -16.35 10.93
CA MET A 1 -52.68 -17.24 11.42
C MET A 1 -52.12 -18.05 10.25
N ASN A 2 -50.79 -18.22 10.21
CA ASN A 2 -49.94 -18.94 9.22
C ASN A 2 -49.92 -18.32 7.81
N LYS A 3 -49.04 -17.38 7.45
CA LYS A 3 -47.56 -17.34 7.49
C LYS A 3 -46.92 -18.53 6.77
N CYS A 4 -46.47 -18.29 5.54
CA CYS A 4 -45.11 -18.60 5.06
C CYS A 4 -44.91 -17.98 3.65
N CYS A 5 -44.15 -16.90 3.62
CA CYS A 5 -43.54 -16.32 2.43
C CYS A 5 -42.47 -17.29 1.90
N TYR A 6 -42.51 -17.64 0.61
CA TYR A 6 -41.40 -18.32 -0.06
C TYR A 6 -40.79 -17.33 -1.06
N GLU A 7 -39.93 -16.46 -0.55
CA GLU A 7 -39.06 -15.63 -1.40
C GLU A 7 -37.91 -16.50 -1.88
N SER A 8 -37.93 -16.84 -3.17
CA SER A 8 -36.80 -17.40 -3.88
C SER A 8 -35.69 -16.35 -3.98
N SER A 9 -34.85 -16.28 -2.95
CA SER A 9 -33.56 -15.60 -3.03
C SER A 9 -32.66 -16.41 -3.95
N SER A 10 -32.58 -15.99 -5.21
CA SER A 10 -31.48 -16.35 -6.09
C SER A 10 -30.19 -15.86 -5.45
N LYS A 11 -29.52 -16.76 -4.72
CA LYS A 11 -28.13 -16.57 -4.32
C LYS A 11 -27.32 -16.40 -5.61
N SER A 12 -27.07 -15.16 -5.98
CA SER A 12 -25.95 -14.82 -6.85
C SER A 12 -24.73 -15.49 -6.24
N SER A 13 -24.18 -16.48 -6.94
CA SER A 13 -22.89 -17.06 -6.63
C SER A 13 -21.84 -16.00 -6.92
N CYS A 14 -21.73 -15.02 -6.02
CA CYS A 14 -20.64 -14.08 -5.99
C CYS A 14 -19.39 -14.90 -5.68
N GLU A 15 -18.65 -15.24 -6.73
CA GLU A 15 -17.35 -15.88 -6.65
C GLU A 15 -16.55 -15.23 -5.53
N LEU A 16 -16.17 -16.04 -4.54
CA LEU A 16 -15.28 -15.65 -3.47
C LEU A 16 -13.97 -15.19 -4.11
N GLU A 17 -13.82 -13.88 -4.30
CA GLU A 17 -12.54 -13.29 -4.66
C GLU A 17 -11.50 -13.81 -3.69
N ASN A 18 -10.59 -14.64 -4.18
CA ASN A 18 -9.55 -15.18 -3.33
C ASN A 18 -8.59 -14.05 -2.99
N LYS A 19 -8.81 -13.45 -1.81
CA LYS A 19 -8.04 -12.33 -1.24
C LYS A 19 -6.69 -12.77 -0.69
N LEU A 20 -6.37 -14.06 -0.76
CA LEU A 20 -5.12 -14.61 -0.25
C LEU A 20 -4.02 -14.48 -1.30
N CYS A 21 -2.83 -14.09 -0.87
CA CYS A 21 -1.67 -14.07 -1.73
C CYS A 21 -1.40 -15.48 -2.26
N PRO A 22 -1.26 -15.68 -3.59
CA PRO A 22 -1.07 -17.00 -4.18
C PRO A 22 0.29 -17.64 -3.86
N VAL A 23 1.19 -16.92 -3.17
CA VAL A 23 2.52 -17.40 -2.79
C VAL A 23 2.63 -17.70 -1.30
N CYS A 24 2.23 -16.75 -0.44
CA CYS A 24 2.36 -16.93 1.01
C CYS A 24 1.05 -17.25 1.74
N GLY A 25 -0.10 -17.27 1.05
CA GLY A 25 -1.41 -17.57 1.64
C GLY A 25 -1.97 -16.48 2.58
N ILE A 26 -1.22 -15.40 2.85
CA ILE A 26 -1.69 -14.30 3.70
C ILE A 26 -2.62 -13.38 2.92
N LYS A 27 -3.70 -12.93 3.57
CA LYS A 27 -4.65 -11.96 3.01
C LYS A 27 -3.96 -10.64 2.71
N GLY A 28 -4.13 -10.15 1.48
CA GLY A 28 -3.64 -8.84 1.05
C GLY A 28 -4.62 -7.71 1.31
N THR A 29 -4.12 -6.48 1.16
CA THR A 29 -4.91 -5.25 1.25
C THR A 29 -5.40 -4.86 -0.14
N TYR A 30 -6.69 -4.59 -0.30
CA TYR A 30 -7.26 -4.15 -1.58
C TYR A 30 -6.65 -2.81 -2.04
N VAL A 31 -6.32 -2.71 -3.32
CA VAL A 31 -5.71 -1.54 -3.97
C VAL A 31 -6.29 -1.38 -5.37
N LYS A 32 -6.66 -0.15 -5.75
CA LYS A 32 -7.23 0.12 -7.07
C LYS A 32 -6.21 -0.09 -8.19
N ASN A 33 -6.66 -0.53 -9.35
CA ASN A 33 -5.79 -0.79 -10.51
C ASN A 33 -4.95 0.44 -10.91
N ILE A 34 -5.51 1.65 -10.78
CA ILE A 34 -4.81 2.91 -11.06
C ILE A 34 -3.53 3.07 -10.24
N THR A 35 -3.54 2.68 -8.97
CA THR A 35 -2.33 2.69 -8.13
C THR A 35 -1.29 1.72 -8.69
N VAL A 36 -1.73 0.50 -9.05
CA VAL A 36 -0.84 -0.53 -9.59
C VAL A 36 -0.21 -0.08 -10.91
N LYS A 37 -0.98 0.56 -11.81
CA LYS A 37 -0.48 1.12 -13.09
C LYS A 37 0.63 2.13 -12.91
N HIS A 38 0.60 2.93 -11.83
CA HIS A 38 1.62 3.95 -11.59
C HIS A 38 2.87 3.40 -10.90
N ILE A 39 2.76 2.26 -10.20
CA ILE A 39 3.84 1.71 -9.36
C ILE A 39 4.58 0.57 -10.03
N VAL A 40 3.89 -0.27 -10.80
CA VAL A 40 4.52 -1.35 -11.57
C VAL A 40 5.42 -0.76 -12.67
N SER A 41 6.49 -1.47 -13.02
CA SER A 41 7.42 -1.08 -14.09
C SER A 41 6.68 -0.80 -15.40
N ASP A 42 7.12 0.22 -16.14
CA ASP A 42 6.40 0.71 -17.32
C ASP A 42 6.18 -0.38 -18.40
N GLU A 43 7.14 -1.29 -18.55
CA GLU A 43 7.09 -2.43 -19.48
C GLU A 43 5.96 -3.44 -19.18
N LEU A 44 5.39 -3.41 -17.98
CA LEU A 44 4.34 -4.34 -17.55
C LEU A 44 2.95 -3.69 -17.49
N ILE A 45 2.84 -2.38 -17.75
CA ILE A 45 1.58 -1.63 -17.60
C ILE A 45 0.49 -2.19 -18.52
N GLU A 46 0.83 -2.61 -19.74
CA GLU A 46 -0.12 -3.16 -20.71
C GLU A 46 -0.79 -4.46 -20.25
N GLN A 47 -0.17 -5.19 -19.31
CA GLN A 47 -0.75 -6.39 -18.71
C GLN A 47 -1.87 -6.03 -17.70
N ILE A 48 -1.90 -4.78 -17.21
CA ILE A 48 -2.84 -4.36 -16.18
C ILE A 48 -4.17 -3.95 -16.81
N GLY A 49 -5.13 -4.88 -16.78
CA GLY A 49 -6.52 -4.63 -17.17
C GLY A 49 -7.33 -3.81 -16.15
N ASP A 50 -8.64 -4.02 -16.17
CA ASP A 50 -9.60 -3.23 -15.39
C ASP A 50 -9.85 -3.76 -13.97
N TYR A 51 -9.32 -4.94 -13.64
CA TYR A 51 -9.46 -5.49 -12.30
C TYR A 51 -8.57 -4.80 -11.28
N ASP A 52 -9.11 -4.54 -10.10
CA ASP A 52 -8.35 -4.08 -8.95
C ASP A 52 -7.51 -5.20 -8.32
N TYR A 53 -6.52 -4.84 -7.52
CA TYR A 53 -5.52 -5.79 -7.01
C TYR A 53 -5.56 -5.87 -5.49
N TYR A 54 -4.76 -6.80 -4.97
CA TYR A 54 -4.41 -6.87 -3.57
C TYR A 54 -2.90 -6.69 -3.41
N LEU A 55 -2.46 -5.85 -2.47
CA LEU A 55 -1.08 -5.73 -2.03
C LEU A 55 -0.81 -6.77 -0.93
N CYS A 56 0.16 -7.65 -1.15
CA CYS A 56 0.61 -8.60 -0.14
C CYS A 56 1.38 -7.88 0.97
N MET A 57 0.80 -7.85 2.18
CA MET A 57 1.36 -7.17 3.36
C MET A 57 2.41 -7.98 4.12
N ASN A 58 2.72 -9.21 3.69
CA ASN A 58 3.77 -10.01 4.31
C ASN A 58 5.15 -9.44 3.96
N GLU A 59 5.94 -9.05 4.97
CA GLU A 59 7.24 -8.40 4.82
C GLU A 59 8.29 -9.29 4.13
N GLU A 60 8.19 -10.62 4.33
CA GLU A 60 9.13 -11.62 3.80
C GLU A 60 8.72 -12.13 2.40
N CYS A 61 7.48 -11.86 1.97
CA CYS A 61 6.99 -12.35 0.68
C CYS A 61 7.44 -11.44 -0.46
N ASP A 62 8.02 -12.03 -1.51
CA ASP A 62 8.47 -11.28 -2.69
C ASP A 62 7.34 -10.71 -3.54
N ILE A 63 6.10 -11.21 -3.38
CA ILE A 63 4.94 -10.67 -4.08
C ILE A 63 4.57 -9.30 -3.54
N THR A 64 4.34 -8.36 -4.45
CA THR A 64 3.76 -7.05 -4.18
C THR A 64 2.27 -7.11 -4.49
N TYR A 65 1.85 -6.84 -5.72
CA TYR A 65 0.46 -6.85 -6.14
C TYR A 65 0.06 -8.18 -6.76
N TYR A 66 -1.17 -8.59 -6.55
CA TYR A 66 -1.76 -9.75 -7.23
C TYR A 66 -3.25 -9.58 -7.45
N ASN A 67 -3.74 -10.23 -8.49
CA ASN A 67 -5.15 -10.43 -8.77
C ASN A 67 -5.35 -11.88 -9.18
N THR A 68 -6.22 -12.59 -8.44
CA THR A 68 -6.48 -14.02 -8.66
C THR A 68 -7.44 -14.29 -9.82
N LYS A 69 -8.31 -13.35 -10.19
CA LYS A 69 -9.22 -13.45 -11.35
C LYS A 69 -8.48 -13.28 -12.68
N ALA A 70 -7.61 -12.29 -12.77
CA ALA A 70 -6.75 -12.02 -13.92
C ALA A 70 -5.54 -12.96 -13.99
N ASN A 71 -5.29 -13.76 -12.94
CA ASN A 71 -4.10 -14.60 -12.79
C ASN A 71 -2.79 -13.80 -12.96
N LEU A 72 -2.76 -12.56 -12.45
CA LEU A 72 -1.61 -11.67 -12.53
C LEU A 72 -1.01 -11.44 -11.14
N LYS A 73 0.32 -11.37 -11.09
CA LYS A 73 1.07 -11.02 -9.89
C LYS A 73 2.38 -10.33 -10.26
N PHE A 74 2.78 -9.39 -9.42
CA PHE A 74 4.04 -8.66 -9.54
C PHE A 74 4.88 -8.91 -8.30
N ASN A 75 6.20 -8.93 -8.45
CA ASN A 75 7.15 -9.05 -7.35
C ASN A 75 7.89 -7.73 -7.10
N LYS A 76 8.71 -7.68 -6.05
CA LYS A 76 9.50 -6.50 -5.65
C LYS A 76 10.41 -5.93 -6.76
N ARG A 77 10.82 -6.73 -7.74
CA ARG A 77 11.67 -6.30 -8.88
C ARG A 77 10.86 -5.70 -10.03
N GLN A 78 9.54 -5.87 -10.01
CA GLN A 78 8.61 -5.43 -11.04
C GLN A 78 7.85 -4.15 -10.63
N VAL A 79 8.33 -3.46 -9.61
CA VAL A 79 7.81 -2.17 -9.16
C VAL A 79 8.92 -1.13 -9.20
N LYS A 80 8.56 0.11 -9.54
CA LYS A 80 9.49 1.25 -9.69
C LYS A 80 10.21 1.59 -8.39
N PHE A 81 9.53 1.38 -7.25
CA PHE A 81 10.02 1.77 -5.93
C PHE A 81 9.83 0.63 -4.92
N PRO A 82 10.79 0.44 -3.99
CA PRO A 82 10.63 -0.47 -2.86
C PRO A 82 9.35 -0.18 -2.08
N ILE A 83 8.67 -1.22 -1.61
CA ILE A 83 7.46 -1.10 -0.77
C ILE A 83 7.89 -1.06 0.69
N TRP A 84 7.67 0.06 1.39
CA TRP A 84 8.35 0.44 2.64
C TRP A 84 8.34 -0.61 3.75
N PHE A 85 7.28 -1.42 3.85
CA PHE A 85 7.13 -2.46 4.87
C PHE A 85 7.78 -3.79 4.48
N LYS A 86 8.26 -3.96 3.25
CA LYS A 86 9.04 -5.16 2.89
C LYS A 86 10.37 -5.13 3.63
N LYS A 87 10.81 -6.29 4.10
CA LYS A 87 11.99 -6.39 4.98
C LYS A 87 13.26 -5.79 4.37
N ASP A 88 13.44 -6.01 3.07
CA ASP A 88 14.56 -5.56 2.27
C ASP A 88 14.31 -4.23 1.54
N ALA A 89 13.24 -3.49 1.90
CA ALA A 89 12.97 -2.20 1.31
C ALA A 89 14.09 -1.21 1.64
N ASN A 90 14.76 -0.72 0.59
CA ASN A 90 15.81 0.28 0.70
C ASN A 90 15.77 1.23 -0.52
N PRO A 91 15.49 2.53 -0.34
CA PRO A 91 15.15 3.17 0.93
C PRO A 91 13.73 2.79 1.41
N LYS A 92 13.44 3.04 2.69
CA LYS A 92 12.08 2.96 3.23
C LYS A 92 11.39 4.31 3.10
N TYR A 93 10.42 4.42 2.20
CA TYR A 93 9.68 5.66 2.02
C TYR A 93 8.60 5.85 3.09
N ALA A 94 8.59 7.01 3.74
CA ALA A 94 7.47 7.46 4.55
C ALA A 94 6.42 8.18 3.68
N CYS A 95 6.85 8.96 2.67
CA CYS A 95 5.98 9.62 1.70
C CYS A 95 6.50 9.39 0.27
N TYR A 96 5.76 8.62 -0.52
CA TYR A 96 6.14 8.31 -1.91
C TYR A 96 6.05 9.53 -2.85
N CYS A 97 5.05 10.40 -2.67
CA CYS A 97 4.85 11.57 -3.54
C CYS A 97 6.05 12.52 -3.48
N SER A 98 6.50 12.85 -2.26
CA SER A 98 7.62 13.76 -2.03
C SER A 98 8.97 13.06 -1.89
N ARG A 99 9.02 11.73 -2.06
CA ARG A 99 10.24 10.91 -1.89
C ARG A 99 10.90 11.06 -0.51
N VAL A 100 10.11 11.33 0.52
CA VAL A 100 10.59 11.43 1.90
C VAL A 100 10.71 10.03 2.50
N THR A 101 11.87 9.75 3.07
CA THR A 101 12.23 8.47 3.69
C THR A 101 11.90 8.43 5.18
N GLU A 102 11.81 7.23 5.75
CA GLU A 102 11.67 7.03 7.20
C GLU A 102 12.84 7.68 7.94
N GLU A 103 14.06 7.54 7.41
CA GLU A 103 15.27 8.12 7.97
C GLU A 103 15.19 9.66 8.06
N GLN A 104 14.66 10.32 7.02
CA GLN A 104 14.44 11.78 7.04
C GLN A 104 13.38 12.20 8.06
N VAL A 105 12.33 11.40 8.27
CA VAL A 105 11.34 11.65 9.32
C VAL A 105 11.98 11.51 10.70
N ILE A 106 12.77 10.46 10.91
CA ILE A 106 13.51 10.24 12.17
C ILE A 106 14.48 11.40 12.43
N GLU A 107 15.22 11.84 11.42
CA GLU A 107 16.13 12.98 11.52
C GLU A 107 15.40 14.27 11.93
N ALA A 108 14.23 14.56 11.35
CA ALA A 108 13.40 15.70 11.73
C ALA A 108 12.99 15.66 13.21
N VAL A 109 12.69 14.47 13.76
CA VAL A 109 12.31 14.32 15.17
C VAL A 109 13.52 14.43 16.11
N ILE A 110 14.62 13.77 15.77
CA ILE A 110 15.80 13.68 16.65
C ILE A 110 16.60 14.99 16.63
N LYS A 111 16.93 15.51 15.44
CA LYS A 111 17.81 16.68 15.31
C LYS A 111 17.06 18.01 15.35
N HIS A 112 15.84 18.05 14.82
CA HIS A 112 15.07 19.30 14.69
C HIS A 112 13.90 19.38 15.70
N GLY A 113 13.70 18.35 16.51
CA GLY A 113 12.73 18.38 17.60
C GLY A 113 11.26 18.30 17.16
N ALA A 114 10.97 17.92 15.91
CA ALA A 114 9.60 17.73 15.44
C ALA A 114 8.87 16.65 16.26
N LYS A 115 7.59 16.86 16.54
CA LYS A 115 6.74 15.94 17.32
C LYS A 115 5.45 15.57 16.62
N THR A 116 5.09 16.30 15.56
CA THR A 116 3.83 16.10 14.83
C THR A 116 4.08 15.92 13.34
N VAL A 117 3.15 15.25 12.65
CA VAL A 117 3.18 15.13 11.19
C VAL A 117 3.27 16.50 10.51
N LYS A 118 2.58 17.53 11.05
CA LYS A 118 2.63 18.89 10.50
C LYS A 118 4.04 19.48 10.53
N GLU A 119 4.76 19.34 11.64
CA GLU A 119 6.13 19.83 11.79
C GLU A 119 7.10 19.05 10.89
N VAL A 120 6.96 17.71 10.85
CA VAL A 120 7.75 16.87 9.95
C VAL A 120 7.53 17.25 8.49
N ASN A 121 6.28 17.49 8.07
CA ASN A 121 5.98 17.91 6.71
C ASN A 121 6.61 19.27 6.38
N ALA A 122 6.61 20.22 7.33
CA ALA A 122 7.24 21.53 7.15
C ALA A 122 8.77 21.43 6.96
N ILE A 123 9.41 20.46 7.62
CA ILE A 123 10.87 20.24 7.53
C ILE A 123 11.24 19.43 6.28
N THR A 124 10.51 18.36 6.01
CA THR A 124 10.87 17.36 4.99
C THR A 124 10.26 17.61 3.62
N GLY A 125 9.21 18.45 3.53
CA GLY A 125 8.42 18.62 2.31
C GLY A 125 7.45 17.48 2.02
N ALA A 126 7.27 16.53 2.95
CA ALA A 126 6.26 15.48 2.82
C ALA A 126 4.85 16.09 2.62
N MET A 127 4.03 15.42 1.83
CA MET A 127 2.63 15.78 1.53
C MET A 127 2.41 17.10 0.77
N LYS A 128 3.46 17.82 0.36
CA LYS A 128 3.36 19.10 -0.38
C LYS A 128 2.61 18.96 -1.71
N ASP A 129 3.00 18.01 -2.55
CA ASP A 129 2.43 17.76 -3.87
C ASP A 129 1.78 16.37 -3.91
N SER A 130 0.70 16.23 -3.14
CA SER A 130 0.11 14.92 -2.84
C SER A 130 -0.67 14.33 -4.03
N ASN A 131 -0.23 13.16 -4.51
CA ASN A 131 -1.00 12.29 -5.40
C ASN A 131 -0.92 10.83 -4.91
N CYS A 132 -1.35 10.61 -3.66
CA CYS A 132 -1.16 9.33 -2.97
C CYS A 132 -1.94 8.17 -3.62
N LYS A 133 -3.05 8.48 -4.31
CA LYS A 133 -3.84 7.50 -5.05
C LYS A 133 -3.00 6.77 -6.10
N GLU A 134 -2.07 7.48 -6.73
CA GLU A 134 -1.22 6.93 -7.79
C GLU A 134 0.14 6.52 -7.24
N ASN A 135 0.72 7.32 -6.34
CA ASN A 135 2.13 7.16 -5.96
C ASN A 135 2.36 6.32 -4.71
N ASN A 136 1.38 6.19 -3.80
CA ASN A 136 1.54 5.38 -2.59
C ASN A 136 1.15 3.93 -2.88
N PRO A 137 1.93 2.90 -2.46
CA PRO A 137 1.58 1.51 -2.71
C PRO A 137 0.20 1.03 -2.25
N LEU A 138 -0.38 1.65 -1.25
CA LEU A 138 -1.75 1.37 -0.80
C LEU A 138 -2.81 2.20 -1.52
N GLY A 139 -2.42 3.20 -2.30
CA GLY A 139 -3.32 4.21 -2.87
C GLY A 139 -3.91 5.14 -1.80
N LEU A 140 -3.29 5.21 -0.62
CA LEU A 140 -3.78 5.94 0.56
C LEU A 140 -2.77 7.00 1.01
N CYS A 141 -3.27 7.99 1.76
CA CYS A 141 -2.43 9.05 2.32
C CYS A 141 -1.33 8.49 3.24
N CYS A 142 -0.12 9.00 3.08
CA CYS A 142 1.05 8.61 3.87
C CYS A 142 1.04 9.07 5.34
N HIS A 143 0.04 9.85 5.78
CA HIS A 143 -0.03 10.40 7.14
C HIS A 143 0.24 9.36 8.23
N LYS A 144 -0.36 8.17 8.12
CA LYS A 144 -0.17 7.08 9.10
C LYS A 144 1.28 6.59 9.15
N VAL A 145 1.91 6.40 7.99
CA VAL A 145 3.30 5.92 7.91
C VAL A 145 4.26 6.98 8.48
N ILE A 146 4.01 8.26 8.22
CA ILE A 146 4.78 9.35 8.82
C ILE A 146 4.61 9.36 10.35
N GLN A 147 3.37 9.20 10.85
CA GLN A 147 3.12 9.14 12.29
C GLN A 147 3.84 7.95 12.95
N GLU A 148 3.80 6.77 12.33
CA GLU A 148 4.52 5.57 12.81
C GLU A 148 6.04 5.82 12.89
N ALA A 149 6.62 6.51 11.90
CA ALA A 149 8.03 6.90 11.91
C ALA A 149 8.36 7.93 13.00
N ILE A 150 7.46 8.87 13.28
CA ILE A 150 7.59 9.82 14.40
C ILE A 150 7.59 9.06 15.73
N ASP A 151 6.61 8.19 15.95
CA ASP A 151 6.47 7.40 17.18
C ASP A 151 7.69 6.51 17.41
N LYS A 152 8.24 5.94 16.33
CA LYS A 152 9.50 5.18 16.36
C LYS A 152 10.67 6.06 16.81
N ALA A 153 10.83 7.24 16.22
CA ALA A 153 11.91 8.17 16.56
C ALA A 153 11.83 8.67 18.01
N LEU A 154 10.62 8.95 18.52
CA LEU A 154 10.42 9.39 19.89
C LEU A 154 10.81 8.34 20.94
N LYS A 155 10.74 7.04 20.59
CA LYS A 155 11.20 5.94 21.45
C LYS A 155 12.72 5.73 21.42
N MET A 156 13.43 6.35 20.48
CA MET A 156 14.90 6.30 20.41
C MET A 156 15.58 7.38 21.25
N LYS A 157 14.83 8.40 21.69
CA LYS A 157 15.30 9.41 22.64
C LYS A 157 15.34 8.83 24.06
#